data_AF-A0A0T2MKE2-F1
#
_entry.id   AF-A0A0T2MKE2-F1
#
_cell.length_a   1.000
_cell.length_b   1.000
_cell.length_c   1.000
_cell.angle_alpha   90.00
_cell.angle_beta   90.00
_cell.angle_gamma   90.00
#
_symmetry.space_group_name_H-M   'P 1'
#
loop_
_entity.id
_entity.type
_entity.pdbx_description
1 polymer ?
#
loop_
_entity_poly.entity_id
_entity_poly.type
_entity_poly.pdbx_seq_one_letter_code
_entity_poly.pdbx_strand_id
1 'polypeptide(L)'
;MFPAATMAQEDPGWHGSVYDGMATLFYGIPQSDHAEISLACQAGSDTATFVFAFAPIAAVDGVQVQVTLEAGNVSLPIQTTGALMQMDDLFLLEGEVAVDTRLIDLLGSDGMLSVFVEDGAAEYPLDGARQAAAALIETCGQRAETAAIRSCEFDAWVEGSGPAATVIRDGPSGDAAAVADLPGPYEGYDAVNYPTVSVTGSSNGWFRIEKAVTNLYAPDGDVIVVFAGQGWVSGKALGLDVESSLHTHPAANAAIAMDFSDAADSYRVDRLYACRDHWVEVGGTYDGQRVRGWSADTCESQITTCP
;
A
#
# COMPACT_ATOMS: atom_id res chain seq x y z
N MET A 1 -15.37 34.50 -39.79
CA MET A 1 -15.30 34.21 -38.35
C MET A 1 -15.05 32.71 -38.25
N PHE A 2 -13.78 32.32 -38.17
CA PHE A 2 -13.41 30.92 -37.98
C PHE A 2 -13.41 30.62 -36.47
N PRO A 3 -13.90 29.47 -36.01
CA PRO A 3 -13.83 29.11 -34.60
C PRO A 3 -12.35 28.93 -34.22
N ALA A 4 -12.00 29.45 -33.04
CA ALA A 4 -10.70 29.20 -32.43
C ALA A 4 -10.63 27.70 -32.08
N ALA A 5 -9.67 26.99 -32.66
CA ALA A 5 -9.28 25.68 -32.17
C ALA A 5 -8.61 25.88 -30.81
N THR A 6 -9.20 25.29 -29.78
CA THR A 6 -8.57 25.11 -28.47
C THR A 6 -7.35 24.22 -28.69
N MET A 7 -6.14 24.77 -28.53
CA MET A 7 -4.93 23.93 -28.49
C MET A 7 -5.05 23.06 -27.24
N ALA A 8 -5.15 21.75 -27.43
CA ALA A 8 -5.03 20.79 -26.34
C ALA A 8 -3.61 20.90 -25.77
N GLN A 9 -3.52 20.85 -24.44
CA GLN A 9 -2.29 21.07 -23.69
C GLN A 9 -1.23 20.01 -24.03
N GLU A 10 -0.06 20.45 -24.51
CA GLU A 10 1.08 19.63 -24.95
C GLU A 10 1.98 19.15 -23.78
N ASP A 11 1.47 19.15 -22.56
CA ASP A 11 2.24 18.76 -21.38
C ASP A 11 2.07 17.25 -21.10
N PRO A 12 3.15 16.50 -20.82
CA PRO A 12 3.06 15.09 -20.48
C PRO A 12 2.29 14.91 -19.17
N GLY A 13 1.49 13.84 -19.10
CA GLY A 13 0.70 13.53 -17.92
C GLY A 13 0.31 12.06 -17.85
N TRP A 14 -0.42 11.71 -16.80
CA TRP A 14 -0.96 10.37 -16.63
C TRP A 14 -2.24 10.18 -17.43
N HIS A 15 -2.29 9.08 -18.18
CA HIS A 15 -3.40 8.71 -19.03
C HIS A 15 -3.74 7.25 -18.86
N GLY A 16 -5.02 6.93 -18.74
CA GLY A 16 -5.47 5.54 -18.68
C GLY A 16 -6.69 5.33 -19.57
N SER A 17 -6.79 4.11 -20.09
CA SER A 17 -7.88 3.73 -21.00
C SER A 17 -8.17 2.23 -20.91
N VAL A 18 -9.36 1.84 -21.35
CA VAL A 18 -9.72 0.45 -21.59
C VAL A 18 -10.10 0.29 -23.05
N TYR A 19 -9.48 -0.66 -23.73
CA TYR A 19 -9.82 -1.01 -25.10
C TYR A 19 -9.74 -2.52 -25.29
N ASP A 20 -10.80 -3.13 -25.82
CA ASP A 20 -10.87 -4.55 -26.14
C ASP A 20 -10.48 -5.49 -24.98
N GLY A 21 -10.90 -5.14 -23.76
CA GLY A 21 -10.57 -5.91 -22.55
C GLY A 21 -9.12 -5.77 -22.08
N MET A 22 -8.33 -4.89 -22.69
CA MET A 22 -7.02 -4.47 -22.19
C MET A 22 -7.14 -3.12 -21.52
N ALA A 23 -6.65 -3.01 -20.29
CA ALA A 23 -6.52 -1.74 -19.60
C ALA A 23 -5.08 -1.26 -19.66
N THR A 24 -4.90 0.03 -19.90
CA THR A 24 -3.59 0.68 -19.99
C THR A 24 -3.54 1.90 -19.09
N LEU A 25 -2.36 2.16 -18.55
CA LEU A 25 -1.96 3.36 -17.84
C LEU A 25 -0.57 3.76 -18.35
N PHE A 26 -0.36 5.01 -18.70
CA PHE A 26 0.94 5.50 -19.12
C PHE A 26 1.17 6.95 -18.70
N TYR A 27 2.43 7.33 -18.56
CA TYR A 27 2.84 8.73 -18.49
C TYR A 27 3.48 9.14 -19.82
N GLY A 28 2.96 10.19 -20.44
CA GLY A 28 3.42 10.65 -21.74
C GLY A 28 2.49 11.68 -22.35
N ILE A 29 2.59 11.90 -23.66
CA ILE A 29 1.74 12.85 -24.39
C ILE A 29 0.62 12.07 -25.11
N PRO A 30 -0.66 12.43 -24.94
CA PRO A 30 -1.74 11.78 -25.67
C PRO A 30 -1.57 11.90 -27.18
N GLN A 31 -1.85 10.83 -27.92
CA GLN A 31 -1.77 10.74 -29.38
C GLN A 31 -0.36 10.85 -29.98
N SER A 32 0.69 10.89 -29.15
CA SER A 32 2.04 10.52 -29.59
C SER A 32 2.30 9.04 -29.31
N ASP A 33 3.30 8.50 -29.98
CA ASP A 33 3.94 7.22 -29.68
C ASP A 33 4.88 7.30 -28.46
N HIS A 34 4.92 8.43 -27.76
CA HIS A 34 5.83 8.69 -26.66
C HIS A 34 5.19 8.38 -25.31
N ALA A 35 5.42 7.16 -24.81
CA ALA A 35 5.15 6.75 -23.44
C ALA A 35 6.48 6.43 -22.74
N GLU A 36 6.79 7.17 -21.67
CA GLU A 36 8.04 6.95 -20.91
C GLU A 36 7.89 5.77 -19.95
N ILE A 37 6.74 5.68 -19.30
CA ILE A 37 6.34 4.58 -18.43
C ILE A 37 4.96 4.10 -18.89
N SER A 38 4.78 2.78 -18.94
CA SER A 38 3.47 2.21 -19.21
C SER A 38 3.23 0.93 -18.43
N LEU A 39 1.97 0.72 -18.10
CA LEU A 39 1.40 -0.41 -17.39
C LEU A 39 0.22 -0.89 -18.22
N ALA A 40 0.21 -2.16 -18.60
CA ALA A 40 -0.89 -2.74 -19.37
C ALA A 40 -1.26 -4.10 -18.82
N CYS A 41 -2.56 -4.41 -18.78
CA CYS A 41 -3.04 -5.71 -18.34
C CYS A 41 -4.28 -6.13 -19.12
N GLN A 42 -4.47 -7.44 -19.22
CA GLN A 42 -5.71 -8.00 -19.75
C GLN A 42 -6.72 -8.20 -18.62
N ALA A 43 -8.00 -8.06 -18.95
CA ALA A 43 -9.11 -8.29 -18.03
C ALA A 43 -8.98 -9.65 -17.34
N GLY A 44 -9.03 -9.64 -16.00
CA GLY A 44 -8.88 -10.82 -15.16
C GLY A 44 -7.43 -11.23 -14.85
N SER A 45 -6.42 -10.53 -15.40
CA SER A 45 -5.03 -10.64 -14.95
C SER A 45 -4.85 -9.93 -13.61
N ASP A 46 -4.07 -10.50 -12.70
CA ASP A 46 -3.64 -9.87 -11.44
C ASP A 46 -2.29 -9.16 -11.56
N THR A 47 -1.62 -9.32 -12.70
CA THR A 47 -0.39 -8.62 -13.07
C THR A 47 -0.60 -7.69 -14.26
N ALA A 48 0.15 -6.60 -14.27
CA ALA A 48 0.33 -5.72 -15.42
C ALA A 48 1.76 -5.87 -15.95
N THR A 49 1.88 -5.87 -17.27
CA THR A 49 3.14 -5.65 -17.96
C THR A 49 3.58 -4.22 -17.71
N PHE A 50 4.76 -4.06 -17.12
CA PHE A 50 5.43 -2.80 -16.91
C PHE A 50 6.45 -2.59 -18.02
N VAL A 51 6.45 -1.41 -18.64
CA VAL A 51 7.42 -1.01 -19.65
C VAL A 51 7.96 0.36 -19.29
N PHE A 52 9.29 0.51 -19.31
CA PHE A 52 9.97 1.76 -19.02
C PHE A 52 11.05 2.05 -20.07
N ALA A 53 10.98 3.22 -20.70
CA ALA A 53 11.94 3.67 -21.70
C ALA A 53 13.20 4.22 -21.04
N PHE A 54 14.20 3.37 -20.84
CA PHE A 54 15.45 3.74 -20.18
C PHE A 54 16.61 2.83 -20.60
N ALA A 55 17.77 3.42 -20.90
CA ALA A 55 18.98 2.67 -21.24
C ALA A 55 19.86 2.45 -19.99
N PRO A 56 20.01 1.21 -19.50
CA PRO A 56 20.91 0.91 -18.37
C PRO A 56 22.38 1.03 -18.79
N ILE A 57 23.30 0.95 -17.82
CA ILE A 57 24.76 1.09 -18.06
C ILE A 57 25.23 0.08 -19.13
N ALA A 58 24.69 -1.14 -19.07
CA ALA A 58 24.92 -2.21 -20.04
C ALA A 58 23.65 -2.48 -20.86
N ALA A 59 23.27 -1.54 -21.73
CA ALA A 59 22.13 -1.64 -22.65
C ALA A 59 22.34 -2.69 -23.77
N VAL A 60 22.38 -3.97 -23.39
CA VAL A 60 22.41 -5.12 -24.29
C VAL A 60 21.08 -5.85 -24.25
N ASP A 61 20.67 -6.39 -25.40
CA ASP A 61 19.43 -7.16 -25.51
C ASP A 61 19.43 -8.35 -24.52
N GLY A 62 18.34 -8.51 -23.77
CA GLY A 62 18.17 -9.53 -22.74
C GLY A 62 18.84 -9.22 -21.39
N VAL A 63 19.39 -8.02 -21.18
CA VAL A 63 19.95 -7.64 -19.87
C VAL A 63 18.87 -7.69 -18.79
N GLN A 64 19.18 -8.26 -17.63
CA GLN A 64 18.27 -8.23 -16.48
C GLN A 64 18.71 -7.14 -15.51
N VAL A 65 17.80 -6.23 -15.19
CA VAL A 65 18.02 -5.15 -14.22
C VAL A 65 16.81 -5.00 -13.33
N GLN A 66 17.00 -4.50 -12.12
CA GLN A 66 15.89 -4.14 -11.25
C GLN A 66 15.55 -2.67 -11.45
N VAL A 67 14.28 -2.40 -11.72
CA VAL A 67 13.71 -1.05 -11.65
C VAL A 67 13.02 -0.90 -10.30
N THR A 68 13.27 0.18 -9.58
CA THR A 68 12.59 0.45 -8.31
C THR A 68 11.74 1.70 -8.43
N LEU A 69 10.43 1.55 -8.22
CA LEU A 69 9.48 2.66 -8.19
C LEU A 69 9.30 3.12 -6.74
N GLU A 70 9.49 4.40 -6.45
CA GLU A 70 9.35 4.94 -5.10
C GLU A 70 8.50 6.21 -5.08
N ALA A 71 7.56 6.26 -4.14
CA ALA A 71 6.77 7.45 -3.84
C ALA A 71 6.34 7.43 -2.38
N GLY A 72 6.49 8.56 -1.68
CA GLY A 72 6.16 8.65 -0.26
C GLY A 72 6.89 7.59 0.59
N ASN A 73 6.13 6.67 1.18
CA ASN A 73 6.66 5.54 1.97
C ASN A 73 6.55 4.18 1.25
N VAL A 74 6.25 4.20 -0.05
CA VAL A 74 6.10 3.00 -0.87
C VAL A 74 7.30 2.90 -1.79
N SER A 75 8.03 1.79 -1.66
CA SER A 75 9.03 1.36 -2.63
C SER A 75 8.51 0.09 -3.29
N LEU A 76 8.69 -0.12 -4.59
CA LEU A 76 8.19 -1.26 -5.38
C LEU A 76 9.27 -1.70 -6.38
N PRO A 77 10.04 -2.76 -6.07
CA PRO A 77 11.03 -3.30 -6.99
C PRO A 77 10.35 -4.19 -8.04
N ILE A 78 10.79 -4.05 -9.28
CA ILE A 78 10.31 -4.78 -10.46
C ILE A 78 11.55 -5.37 -11.15
N GLN A 79 11.54 -6.69 -11.36
CA GLN A 79 12.57 -7.33 -12.17
C GLN A 79 12.22 -7.13 -13.64
N THR A 80 13.13 -6.55 -14.41
CA THR A 80 12.91 -6.25 -15.83
C THR A 80 13.95 -6.94 -16.71
N THR A 81 13.56 -7.15 -17.97
CA THR A 81 14.44 -7.57 -19.06
C THR A 81 14.51 -6.45 -20.08
N GLY A 82 15.72 -6.08 -20.46
CA GLY A 82 15.99 -5.04 -21.44
C GLY A 82 15.84 -5.56 -22.87
N ALA A 83 15.19 -4.77 -23.72
CA ALA A 83 15.06 -5.03 -25.14
C ALA A 83 15.43 -3.77 -25.94
N LEU A 84 16.23 -3.95 -27.00
CA LEU A 84 16.57 -2.86 -27.92
C LEU A 84 15.56 -2.82 -29.07
N MET A 85 14.75 -1.75 -29.14
CA MET A 85 13.82 -1.52 -30.24
C MET A 85 14.59 -1.03 -31.46
N GLN A 86 14.77 -1.91 -32.45
CA GLN A 86 15.58 -1.61 -33.66
C GLN A 86 15.05 -0.47 -34.53
N MET A 87 13.78 -0.08 -34.37
CA MET A 87 13.15 0.96 -35.20
C MET A 87 13.32 2.38 -34.64
N ASP A 88 13.35 2.53 -33.31
CA ASP A 88 13.26 3.82 -32.64
C ASP A 88 14.52 4.18 -31.83
N ASP A 89 15.59 3.38 -31.94
CA ASP A 89 16.82 3.46 -31.15
C ASP A 89 16.56 3.58 -29.63
N LEU A 90 15.44 3.00 -29.19
CA LEU A 90 14.94 3.10 -27.82
C LEU A 90 15.18 1.80 -27.07
N PHE A 91 15.65 1.91 -25.84
CA PHE A 91 15.85 0.76 -24.95
C PHE A 91 14.68 0.67 -23.98
N LEU A 92 14.00 -0.47 -23.99
CA LEU A 92 12.84 -0.74 -23.14
C LEU A 92 13.24 -1.71 -22.04
N LEU A 93 12.83 -1.41 -20.82
CA LEU A 93 12.86 -2.33 -19.69
C LEU A 93 11.46 -2.85 -19.47
N GLU A 94 11.26 -4.15 -19.71
CA GLU A 94 9.96 -4.82 -19.58
C GLU A 94 9.94 -5.76 -18.38
N GLY A 95 8.89 -5.71 -17.57
CA GLY A 95 8.70 -6.60 -16.43
C GLY A 95 7.22 -6.82 -16.11
N GLU A 96 6.97 -7.53 -15.02
CA GLU A 96 5.61 -7.73 -14.50
C GLU A 96 5.49 -7.13 -13.10
N VAL A 97 4.37 -6.47 -12.86
CA VAL A 97 4.04 -5.89 -11.56
C VAL A 97 2.62 -6.29 -11.16
N ALA A 98 2.43 -6.63 -9.89
CA ALA A 98 1.11 -6.92 -9.36
C ALA A 98 0.25 -5.65 -9.35
N VAL A 99 -1.01 -5.74 -9.81
CA VAL A 99 -2.00 -4.66 -9.68
C VAL A 99 -2.67 -4.76 -8.30
N ASP A 100 -1.86 -4.51 -7.27
CA ASP A 100 -2.23 -4.65 -5.86
C ASP A 100 -2.21 -3.29 -5.14
N THR A 101 -2.45 -3.27 -3.83
CA THR A 101 -2.43 -2.02 -3.07
C THR A 101 -1.09 -1.35 -2.95
N ARG A 102 0.02 -2.07 -3.16
CA ARG A 102 1.33 -1.43 -3.19
C ARG A 102 1.44 -0.55 -4.42
N LEU A 103 1.00 -1.03 -5.59
CA LEU A 103 0.92 -0.22 -6.79
C LEU A 103 -0.11 0.92 -6.65
N ILE A 104 -1.29 0.64 -6.08
CA ILE A 104 -2.34 1.65 -5.90
C ILE A 104 -1.91 2.76 -4.91
N ASP A 105 -1.27 2.40 -3.79
CA ASP A 105 -0.75 3.38 -2.83
C ASP A 105 0.37 4.22 -3.44
N LEU A 106 1.24 3.60 -4.25
CA LEU A 106 2.31 4.32 -4.95
C LEU A 106 1.74 5.34 -5.95
N LEU A 107 0.76 4.95 -6.76
CA LEU A 107 0.08 5.85 -7.72
C LEU A 107 -0.83 6.88 -7.04
N GLY A 108 -1.22 6.64 -5.79
CA GLY A 108 -2.03 7.55 -4.97
C GLY A 108 -1.22 8.40 -3.98
N SER A 109 0.11 8.31 -4.01
CA SER A 109 0.98 9.11 -3.16
C SER A 109 1.07 10.55 -3.66
N ASP A 110 1.32 11.49 -2.74
CA ASP A 110 1.56 12.89 -3.09
C ASP A 110 3.00 13.09 -3.62
N GLY A 111 3.18 14.06 -4.51
CA GLY A 111 4.50 14.49 -4.97
C GLY A 111 4.97 13.78 -6.25
N MET A 112 6.20 13.25 -6.21
CA MET A 112 6.86 12.65 -7.37
C MET A 112 6.99 11.14 -7.19
N LEU A 113 6.81 10.42 -8.29
CA LEU A 113 7.25 9.04 -8.48
C LEU A 113 8.70 9.06 -8.95
N SER A 114 9.62 8.56 -8.12
CA SER A 114 11.02 8.34 -8.49
C SER A 114 11.20 6.91 -9.02
N VAL A 115 11.82 6.79 -10.20
CA VAL A 115 12.10 5.53 -10.87
C VAL A 115 13.60 5.34 -10.93
N PHE A 116 14.12 4.37 -10.18
CA PHE A 116 15.55 4.09 -10.08
C PHE A 116 15.94 2.88 -10.92
N VAL A 117 17.03 3.02 -11.69
CA VAL A 117 17.66 1.95 -12.46
C VAL A 117 19.16 2.08 -12.32
N GLU A 118 19.80 1.16 -11.60
CA GLU A 118 21.25 1.20 -11.32
C GLU A 118 21.69 2.54 -10.69
N ASP A 119 22.42 3.38 -11.42
CA ASP A 119 22.88 4.71 -11.03
C ASP A 119 22.02 5.85 -11.61
N GLY A 120 21.02 5.51 -12.43
CA GLY A 120 20.07 6.43 -13.03
C GLY A 120 18.78 6.58 -12.22
N ALA A 121 18.16 7.76 -12.34
CA ALA A 121 16.86 8.05 -11.79
C ALA A 121 16.04 8.93 -12.75
N ALA A 122 14.73 8.70 -12.81
CA ALA A 122 13.75 9.57 -13.46
C ALA A 122 12.65 9.93 -12.46
N GLU A 123 12.03 11.11 -12.61
CA GLU A 123 10.97 11.57 -11.71
C GLU A 123 9.73 12.00 -12.48
N TYR A 124 8.57 11.54 -12.02
CA TYR A 124 7.26 11.79 -12.64
C TYR A 124 6.28 12.38 -11.63
N PRO A 125 5.62 13.51 -11.90
CA PRO A 125 4.57 14.03 -11.03
C PRO A 125 3.44 13.00 -10.85
N LEU A 126 2.98 12.78 -9.63
CA LEU A 126 1.85 11.86 -9.35
C LEU A 126 0.47 12.54 -9.45
N ASP A 127 0.43 13.83 -9.80
CA ASP A 127 -0.81 14.55 -10.01
C ASP A 127 -1.69 13.86 -11.07
N GLY A 128 -2.87 13.41 -10.65
CA GLY A 128 -3.82 12.71 -11.53
C GLY A 128 -3.50 11.23 -11.80
N ALA A 129 -2.37 10.70 -11.31
CA ALA A 129 -1.95 9.31 -11.55
C ALA A 129 -3.00 8.30 -11.10
N ARG A 130 -3.48 8.41 -9.85
CA ARG A 130 -4.52 7.52 -9.31
C ARG A 130 -5.82 7.58 -10.12
N GLN A 131 -6.21 8.76 -10.62
CA GLN A 131 -7.43 8.90 -11.40
C GLN A 131 -7.28 8.24 -12.78
N ALA A 132 -6.14 8.45 -13.45
CA ALA A 132 -5.81 7.78 -14.71
C ALA A 132 -5.72 6.25 -14.54
N ALA A 133 -5.20 5.78 -13.40
CA ALA A 133 -5.05 4.37 -13.09
C ALA A 133 -6.38 3.62 -12.84
N ALA A 134 -7.49 4.34 -12.65
CA ALA A 134 -8.78 3.74 -12.27
C ALA A 134 -9.19 2.58 -13.20
N ALA A 135 -9.03 2.76 -14.52
CA ALA A 135 -9.31 1.74 -15.53
C ALA A 135 -8.46 0.46 -15.36
N LEU A 136 -7.16 0.63 -15.09
CA LEU A 136 -6.23 -0.47 -14.85
C LEU A 136 -6.61 -1.23 -13.58
N ILE A 137 -6.89 -0.49 -12.50
CA ILE A 137 -7.27 -1.04 -11.19
C ILE A 137 -8.60 -1.78 -11.27
N GLU A 138 -9.61 -1.22 -11.93
CA GLU A 138 -10.93 -1.85 -12.07
C GLU A 138 -10.87 -3.13 -12.92
N THR A 139 -10.05 -3.13 -13.97
CA THR A 139 -9.98 -4.24 -14.93
C THR A 139 -9.13 -5.42 -14.43
N CYS A 140 -8.08 -5.12 -13.66
CA CYS A 140 -7.05 -6.09 -13.28
C CYS A 140 -6.84 -6.23 -11.77
N GLY A 141 -7.25 -5.24 -10.98
CA GLY A 141 -7.27 -5.29 -9.52
C GLY A 141 -8.41 -6.14 -8.93
N GLN A 142 -9.28 -6.76 -9.75
CA GLN A 142 -10.43 -7.53 -9.26
C GLN A 142 -10.04 -8.76 -8.41
N ARG A 143 -8.85 -9.33 -8.67
CA ARG A 143 -8.30 -10.40 -7.80
C ARG A 143 -7.58 -9.85 -6.57
N ALA A 144 -7.28 -8.55 -6.52
CA ALA A 144 -6.93 -7.86 -5.29
C ALA A 144 -8.20 -7.66 -4.44
N GLU A 145 -9.33 -7.23 -5.00
CA GLU A 145 -10.63 -7.21 -4.28
C GLU A 145 -11.03 -8.62 -3.79
N THR A 146 -10.69 -9.64 -4.57
CA THR A 146 -10.84 -11.06 -4.22
C THR A 146 -9.52 -11.67 -3.71
N ALA A 147 -8.60 -10.88 -3.16
CA ALA A 147 -7.44 -11.41 -2.47
C ALA A 147 -8.02 -12.17 -1.29
N ALA A 148 -8.03 -13.50 -1.40
CA ALA A 148 -8.70 -14.39 -0.45
C ALA A 148 -8.38 -13.92 0.95
N ILE A 149 -9.40 -13.35 1.62
CA ILE A 149 -9.28 -12.70 2.92
C ILE A 149 -8.39 -13.58 3.76
N ARG A 150 -7.18 -13.09 4.06
CA ARG A 150 -6.22 -13.87 4.82
C ARG A 150 -6.74 -13.84 6.24
N SER A 151 -7.17 -14.99 6.75
CA SER A 151 -7.63 -15.10 8.12
C SER A 151 -6.46 -14.87 9.06
N CYS A 152 -6.71 -14.10 10.09
CA CYS A 152 -5.85 -13.90 11.24
C CYS A 152 -6.73 -13.49 12.42
N GLU A 153 -6.19 -13.52 13.63
CA GLU A 153 -6.91 -13.13 14.84
C GLU A 153 -5.93 -12.39 15.76
N PHE A 154 -6.20 -11.10 15.97
CA PHE A 154 -5.48 -10.25 16.91
C PHE A 154 -6.32 -9.00 17.22
N ASP A 155 -6.00 -8.31 18.30
CA ASP A 155 -6.58 -7.01 18.62
C ASP A 155 -5.60 -5.88 18.27
N ALA A 156 -6.11 -4.72 17.89
CA ALA A 156 -5.30 -3.53 17.60
C ALA A 156 -6.06 -2.27 17.99
N TRP A 157 -5.35 -1.18 18.30
CA TRP A 157 -6.01 0.10 18.56
C TRP A 157 -6.09 0.95 17.31
N VAL A 158 -7.12 1.80 17.25
CA VAL A 158 -7.36 2.70 16.11
C VAL A 158 -6.83 4.09 16.44
N GLU A 159 -5.60 4.35 16.03
CA GLU A 159 -4.93 5.64 16.16
C GLU A 159 -4.76 6.23 14.75
N GLY A 160 -5.51 7.27 14.45
CA GLY A 160 -5.29 7.98 13.20
C GLY A 160 -5.76 9.41 13.21
N SER A 161 -5.00 10.22 12.48
CA SER A 161 -5.21 11.64 12.29
C SER A 161 -6.15 11.84 11.10
N GLY A 162 -7.37 12.31 11.36
CA GLY A 162 -8.31 12.74 10.32
C GLY A 162 -9.49 11.78 10.07
N PRO A 163 -10.53 12.27 9.38
CA PRO A 163 -11.84 11.62 9.33
C PRO A 163 -11.85 10.27 8.60
N ALA A 164 -10.84 9.96 7.78
CA ALA A 164 -10.78 8.66 7.10
C ALA A 164 -10.26 7.52 8.00
N ALA A 165 -9.55 7.84 9.08
CA ALA A 165 -8.97 6.84 9.99
C ALA A 165 -10.01 6.25 10.94
N THR A 166 -11.10 6.97 11.21
CA THR A 166 -12.15 6.58 12.16
C THR A 166 -13.37 5.97 11.49
N VAL A 167 -13.32 5.64 10.20
CA VAL A 167 -14.49 5.11 9.46
C VAL A 167 -14.34 3.61 9.25
N ILE A 168 -15.38 2.87 9.66
CA ILE A 168 -15.56 1.45 9.35
C ILE A 168 -16.30 1.34 8.02
N ARG A 169 -15.78 0.52 7.10
CA ARG A 169 -16.30 0.37 5.73
C ARG A 169 -16.83 -1.03 5.44
N ASP A 170 -17.66 -1.16 4.41
CA ASP A 170 -18.22 -2.45 3.97
C ASP A 170 -17.26 -3.29 3.10
N GLY A 171 -16.14 -2.72 2.69
CA GLY A 171 -15.10 -3.39 1.90
C GLY A 171 -13.68 -2.88 2.17
N PRO A 172 -12.65 -3.62 1.71
CA PRO A 172 -11.23 -3.31 1.91
C PRO A 172 -10.73 -2.20 0.97
N SER A 173 -11.39 -1.04 0.96
CA SER A 173 -11.04 0.09 0.10
C SER A 173 -11.45 1.43 0.71
N GLY A 174 -10.73 2.50 0.36
CA GLY A 174 -11.08 3.86 0.76
C GLY A 174 -12.36 4.38 0.09
N ASP A 175 -12.76 3.75 -1.02
CA ASP A 175 -13.96 4.10 -1.79
C ASP A 175 -15.18 3.24 -1.38
N ALA A 176 -14.98 2.23 -0.54
CA ALA A 176 -16.04 1.38 0.00
C ALA A 176 -16.99 2.19 0.91
N ALA A 177 -18.26 1.80 0.99
CA ALA A 177 -19.26 2.57 1.70
C ALA A 177 -18.97 2.58 3.21
N ALA A 178 -19.19 3.73 3.84
CA ALA A 178 -19.10 3.86 5.29
C ALA A 178 -20.27 3.11 5.95
N VAL A 179 -19.96 2.26 6.91
CA VAL A 179 -20.92 1.46 7.69
C VAL A 179 -21.12 2.03 9.08
N ALA A 180 -20.05 2.53 9.69
CA ALA A 180 -20.06 3.13 11.02
C ALA A 180 -18.84 4.04 11.23
N ASP A 181 -18.94 4.92 12.22
CA ASP A 181 -17.83 5.72 12.71
C ASP A 181 -17.36 5.18 14.06
N LEU A 182 -16.05 5.09 14.23
CA LEU A 182 -15.41 4.85 15.52
C LEU A 182 -15.34 6.15 16.32
N PRO A 183 -15.50 6.08 17.65
CA PRO A 183 -15.26 7.24 18.49
C PRO A 183 -13.78 7.66 18.41
N GLY A 184 -13.51 8.91 18.78
CA GLY A 184 -12.15 9.40 18.94
C GLY A 184 -11.46 8.82 20.19
N PRO A 185 -10.25 9.31 20.50
CA PRO A 185 -9.55 8.94 21.72
C PRO A 185 -10.36 9.29 22.98
N TYR A 186 -10.12 8.54 24.05
CA TYR A 186 -10.73 8.72 25.38
C TYR A 186 -9.65 8.86 26.47
N GLU A 187 -10.04 9.44 27.60
CA GLU A 187 -9.18 9.54 28.78
C GLU A 187 -9.04 8.15 29.43
N GLY A 188 -7.81 7.63 29.47
CA GLY A 188 -7.49 6.39 30.15
C GLY A 188 -6.82 6.60 31.50
N TYR A 189 -6.33 5.51 32.09
CA TYR A 189 -5.78 5.50 33.44
C TYR A 189 -4.54 6.41 33.61
N ASP A 190 -3.57 6.31 32.69
CA ASP A 190 -2.32 7.07 32.75
C ASP A 190 -2.10 8.00 31.54
N ALA A 191 -2.86 7.81 30.46
CA ALA A 191 -2.69 8.54 29.20
C ALA A 191 -3.99 8.59 28.39
N VAL A 192 -3.94 9.28 27.25
CA VAL A 192 -4.98 9.20 26.23
C VAL A 192 -4.92 7.83 25.57
N ASN A 193 -6.07 7.16 25.45
CA ASN A 193 -6.20 5.85 24.84
C ASN A 193 -7.16 5.88 23.65
N TYR A 194 -7.05 4.86 22.81
CA TYR A 194 -7.80 4.72 21.57
C TYR A 194 -8.74 3.50 21.62
N PRO A 195 -9.82 3.51 20.82
CA PRO A 195 -10.68 2.34 20.67
C PRO A 195 -9.89 1.14 20.16
N THR A 196 -10.23 -0.05 20.66
CA THR A 196 -9.63 -1.32 20.26
C THR A 196 -10.58 -2.08 19.34
N VAL A 197 -10.05 -2.66 18.27
CA VAL A 197 -10.78 -3.48 17.30
C VAL A 197 -10.27 -4.92 17.33
N SER A 198 -11.20 -5.86 17.15
CA SER A 198 -10.87 -7.28 16.98
C SER A 198 -10.82 -7.62 15.50
N VAL A 199 -9.61 -7.95 15.03
CA VAL A 199 -9.28 -8.21 13.63
C VAL A 199 -9.43 -9.70 13.34
N THR A 200 -10.08 -10.01 12.21
CA THR A 200 -10.39 -11.38 11.75
C THR A 200 -9.82 -11.70 10.37
N GLY A 201 -9.07 -10.77 9.80
CA GLY A 201 -8.40 -10.97 8.53
C GLY A 201 -7.89 -9.69 7.90
N SER A 202 -7.17 -9.84 6.81
CA SER A 202 -6.69 -8.73 6.00
C SER A 202 -6.88 -8.97 4.51
N SER A 203 -7.00 -7.86 3.80
CA SER A 203 -6.91 -7.79 2.35
C SER A 203 -6.34 -6.43 2.02
N ASN A 204 -5.27 -6.36 1.23
CA ASN A 204 -4.87 -5.10 0.60
C ASN A 204 -4.57 -3.94 1.57
N GLY A 205 -3.92 -4.21 2.72
CA GLY A 205 -3.68 -3.16 3.73
C GLY A 205 -4.93 -2.70 4.48
N TRP A 206 -6.07 -3.34 4.26
CA TRP A 206 -7.29 -3.20 5.05
C TRP A 206 -7.50 -4.44 5.91
N PHE A 207 -8.08 -4.22 7.08
CA PHE A 207 -8.27 -5.23 8.10
C PHE A 207 -9.75 -5.40 8.39
N ARG A 208 -10.22 -6.63 8.27
CA ARG A 208 -11.59 -7.00 8.58
C ARG A 208 -11.72 -7.09 10.09
N ILE A 209 -12.68 -6.38 10.64
CA ILE A 209 -13.00 -6.39 12.06
C ILE A 209 -14.39 -7.00 12.29
N GLU A 210 -14.59 -7.60 13.45
CA GLU A 210 -15.92 -8.07 13.88
C GLU A 210 -16.50 -7.27 15.05
N LYS A 211 -15.66 -6.49 15.73
CA LYS A 211 -15.99 -5.78 16.94
C LYS A 211 -15.06 -4.58 17.13
N ALA A 212 -15.60 -3.52 17.72
CA ALA A 212 -14.81 -2.43 18.28
C ALA A 212 -15.32 -2.05 19.67
N VAL A 213 -14.38 -1.73 20.57
CA VAL A 213 -14.65 -1.31 21.95
C VAL A 213 -13.94 -0.01 22.28
N THR A 214 -14.54 0.79 23.17
CA THR A 214 -13.90 1.96 23.79
C THR A 214 -13.97 1.82 25.32
N ASN A 215 -13.25 2.69 26.02
CA ASN A 215 -13.15 2.72 27.48
C ASN A 215 -12.54 1.43 28.07
N LEU A 216 -11.78 0.67 27.27
CA LEU A 216 -11.09 -0.53 27.75
C LEU A 216 -10.08 -0.20 28.86
N TYR A 217 -9.42 0.95 28.74
CA TYR A 217 -8.41 1.44 29.68
C TYR A 217 -8.87 2.67 30.48
N ALA A 218 -10.18 2.96 30.51
CA ALA A 218 -10.71 4.06 31.31
C ALA A 218 -10.62 3.75 32.82
N PRO A 219 -10.33 4.75 33.68
CA PRO A 219 -10.19 4.52 35.12
C PRO A 219 -11.54 4.17 35.78
N ASP A 220 -12.64 4.70 35.25
CA ASP A 220 -14.01 4.46 35.69
C ASP A 220 -14.93 4.18 34.50
N GLY A 221 -15.93 3.33 34.70
CA GLY A 221 -16.97 3.02 33.71
C GLY A 221 -16.86 1.63 33.08
N ASP A 222 -17.90 1.25 32.33
CA ASP A 222 -17.93 -0.03 31.62
C ASP A 222 -17.22 0.07 30.27
N VAL A 223 -16.63 -1.05 29.82
CA VAL A 223 -16.19 -1.19 28.42
C VAL A 223 -17.40 -1.08 27.50
N ILE A 224 -17.34 -0.17 26.54
CA ILE A 224 -18.45 0.11 25.63
C ILE A 224 -18.17 -0.55 24.28
N VAL A 225 -19.06 -1.43 23.84
CA VAL A 225 -19.04 -1.95 22.46
C VAL A 225 -19.62 -0.87 21.54
N VAL A 226 -18.78 -0.31 20.68
CA VAL A 226 -19.16 0.78 19.76
C VAL A 226 -19.44 0.28 18.35
N PHE A 227 -19.01 -0.94 18.05
CA PHE A 227 -19.33 -1.63 16.82
C PHE A 227 -19.37 -3.15 17.05
N ALA A 228 -20.33 -3.81 16.42
CA ALA A 228 -20.43 -5.26 16.35
C ALA A 228 -21.00 -5.66 14.98
N GLY A 229 -20.32 -6.58 14.29
CA GLY A 229 -20.63 -6.96 12.91
C GLY A 229 -19.38 -6.90 12.04
N GLN A 230 -19.51 -7.28 10.77
CA GLN A 230 -18.39 -7.26 9.86
C GLN A 230 -18.14 -5.84 9.34
N GLY A 231 -16.89 -5.36 9.43
CA GLY A 231 -16.46 -4.10 8.84
C GLY A 231 -14.98 -4.13 8.46
N TRP A 232 -14.52 -3.07 7.81
CA TRP A 232 -13.12 -2.92 7.38
C TRP A 232 -12.55 -1.59 7.84
N VAL A 233 -11.31 -1.62 8.33
CA VAL A 233 -10.54 -0.44 8.74
C VAL A 233 -9.18 -0.44 8.04
N SER A 234 -8.62 0.74 7.82
CA SER A 234 -7.32 0.89 7.16
C SER A 234 -6.19 0.50 8.11
N GLY A 235 -5.23 -0.30 7.65
CA GLY A 235 -4.01 -0.61 8.40
C GLY A 235 -3.12 0.61 8.68
N LYS A 236 -3.36 1.74 7.99
CA LYS A 236 -2.73 3.05 8.29
C LYS A 236 -3.27 3.70 9.57
N ALA A 237 -4.41 3.23 10.06
CA ALA A 237 -5.05 3.72 11.29
C ALA A 237 -4.91 2.73 12.45
N LEU A 238 -4.27 1.57 12.23
CA LEU A 238 -4.09 0.56 13.25
C LEU A 238 -2.70 0.68 13.87
N GLY A 239 -2.66 0.68 15.20
CA GLY A 239 -1.45 0.54 15.99
C GLY A 239 -1.49 -0.73 16.84
N LEU A 240 -0.30 -1.28 17.04
CA LEU A 240 0.03 -2.34 18.00
C LEU A 240 1.50 -2.19 18.38
N ASP A 241 1.94 -2.91 19.40
CA ASP A 241 3.33 -3.03 19.81
C ASP A 241 3.91 -4.38 19.37
N VAL A 242 5.20 -4.40 19.03
CA VAL A 242 5.99 -5.62 18.76
C VAL A 242 7.02 -5.81 19.87
N GLU A 243 7.08 -7.00 20.44
CA GLU A 243 7.90 -7.25 21.64
C GLU A 243 9.32 -7.73 21.32
N SER A 244 9.47 -8.61 20.33
CA SER A 244 10.77 -9.24 20.04
C SER A 244 11.38 -8.80 18.73
N SER A 245 10.83 -9.25 17.59
CA SER A 245 11.53 -9.12 16.31
C SER A 245 10.59 -9.08 15.12
N LEU A 246 11.10 -8.56 14.01
CA LEU A 246 10.47 -8.67 12.69
C LEU A 246 11.21 -9.73 11.88
N HIS A 247 10.44 -10.57 11.20
CA HIS A 247 10.93 -11.59 10.30
C HIS A 247 10.71 -11.21 8.83
N THR A 248 11.56 -11.74 7.96
CA THR A 248 11.48 -11.52 6.51
C THR A 248 10.22 -12.10 5.86
N HIS A 249 9.60 -13.11 6.47
CA HIS A 249 8.36 -13.74 6.02
C HIS A 249 7.65 -14.43 7.21
N PRO A 250 6.34 -14.76 7.11
CA PRO A 250 5.56 -15.27 8.24
C PRO A 250 5.79 -16.77 8.46
N ALA A 251 6.91 -17.10 9.09
CA ALA A 251 7.32 -18.45 9.46
C ALA A 251 8.28 -18.42 10.65
N ALA A 252 8.17 -19.39 11.57
CA ALA A 252 8.99 -19.43 12.78
C ALA A 252 10.50 -19.60 12.51
N ASN A 253 10.90 -20.10 11.33
CA ASN A 253 12.28 -20.27 10.92
C ASN A 253 12.76 -19.17 9.96
N ALA A 254 11.96 -18.12 9.75
CA ALA A 254 12.33 -17.01 8.89
C ALA A 254 13.49 -16.21 9.48
N ALA A 255 14.37 -15.70 8.61
CA ALA A 255 15.44 -14.81 9.03
C ALA A 255 14.87 -13.55 9.69
N ILE A 256 15.52 -13.11 10.77
CA ILE A 256 15.21 -11.86 11.47
C ILE A 256 15.60 -10.68 10.57
N ALA A 257 14.63 -9.85 10.24
CA ALA A 257 14.80 -8.59 9.53
C ALA A 257 15.16 -7.45 10.48
N MET A 258 14.64 -7.47 11.72
CA MET A 258 14.95 -6.50 12.77
C MET A 258 14.77 -7.13 14.14
N ASP A 259 15.67 -6.84 15.07
CA ASP A 259 15.62 -7.34 16.45
C ASP A 259 15.42 -6.16 17.42
N PHE A 260 14.41 -6.28 18.29
CA PHE A 260 14.05 -5.31 19.32
C PHE A 260 14.24 -5.89 20.73
N SER A 261 14.80 -7.09 20.90
CA SER A 261 14.91 -7.73 22.22
C SER A 261 15.74 -6.94 23.23
N ASP A 262 16.64 -6.08 22.75
CA ASP A 262 17.49 -5.21 23.57
C ASP A 262 16.87 -3.81 23.78
N ALA A 263 15.70 -3.53 23.19
CA ALA A 263 14.98 -2.29 23.41
C ALA A 263 14.43 -2.25 24.84
N ALA A 264 14.52 -1.07 25.46
CA ALA A 264 13.98 -0.87 26.81
C ALA A 264 12.45 -0.98 26.87
N ASP A 265 11.80 -0.75 25.73
CA ASP A 265 10.35 -0.76 25.51
C ASP A 265 10.02 -1.54 24.23
N SER A 266 8.75 -1.94 24.06
CA SER A 266 8.24 -2.54 22.83
C SER A 266 8.32 -1.57 21.64
N TYR A 267 8.38 -2.12 20.43
CA TYR A 267 8.38 -1.34 19.20
C TYR A 267 6.94 -0.99 18.79
N ARG A 268 6.57 0.29 18.92
CA ARG A 268 5.27 0.81 18.44
C ARG A 268 5.23 0.87 16.93
N VAL A 269 4.22 0.22 16.35
CA VAL A 269 4.02 0.15 14.90
C VAL A 269 3.32 1.40 14.38
N ASP A 270 3.81 1.92 13.23
CA ASP A 270 3.17 3.05 12.53
C ASP A 270 2.10 2.58 11.54
N ARG A 271 2.22 1.36 11.02
CA ARG A 271 1.35 0.81 9.97
C ARG A 271 1.32 -0.71 9.95
N LEU A 272 0.12 -1.24 9.78
CA LEU A 272 -0.13 -2.65 9.46
C LEU A 272 -0.36 -2.81 7.95
N TYR A 273 0.22 -3.86 7.35
CA TYR A 273 0.17 -4.11 5.90
C TYR A 273 -0.65 -5.34 5.54
N ALA A 274 -0.50 -6.41 6.32
CA ALA A 274 -1.19 -7.68 6.09
C ALA A 274 -1.19 -8.51 7.38
N CYS A 275 -1.95 -9.58 7.37
CA CYS A 275 -1.88 -10.64 8.38
C CYS A 275 -2.09 -12.01 7.75
N ARG A 276 -1.56 -13.04 8.39
CA ARG A 276 -1.76 -14.45 8.02
C ARG A 276 -1.58 -15.34 9.25
N ASP A 277 -2.61 -16.10 9.58
CA ASP A 277 -2.63 -16.92 10.80
C ASP A 277 -2.38 -16.01 12.02
N HIS A 278 -1.36 -16.29 12.83
CA HIS A 278 -0.96 -15.46 13.97
C HIS A 278 0.12 -14.41 13.62
N TRP A 279 0.46 -14.25 12.34
CA TRP A 279 1.47 -13.29 11.90
C TRP A 279 0.85 -12.00 11.40
N VAL A 280 1.46 -10.88 11.76
CA VAL A 280 1.11 -9.54 11.26
C VAL A 280 2.31 -8.93 10.57
N GLU A 281 2.11 -8.44 9.36
CA GLU A 281 3.11 -7.64 8.66
C GLU A 281 2.96 -6.18 9.09
N VAL A 282 4.02 -5.65 9.67
CA VAL A 282 4.06 -4.33 10.28
C VAL A 282 5.23 -3.54 9.75
N GLY A 283 5.19 -2.24 9.97
CA GLY A 283 6.35 -1.40 9.73
C GLY A 283 6.15 0.01 10.25
N GLY A 284 7.23 0.76 10.20
CA GLY A 284 7.30 2.08 10.77
C GLY A 284 8.75 2.54 10.85
N THR A 285 9.06 3.32 11.89
CA THR A 285 10.39 3.91 12.05
C THR A 285 11.02 3.48 13.37
N TYR A 286 12.22 2.90 13.31
CA TYR A 286 13.01 2.50 14.47
C TYR A 286 14.43 3.07 14.34
N ASP A 287 14.90 3.79 15.36
CA ASP A 287 16.19 4.51 15.37
C ASP A 287 16.45 5.34 14.08
N GLY A 288 15.41 6.03 13.60
CA GLY A 288 15.46 6.83 12.38
C GLY A 288 15.48 6.03 11.07
N GLN A 289 15.45 4.71 11.12
CA GLN A 289 15.40 3.83 9.96
C GLN A 289 13.99 3.29 9.73
N ARG A 290 13.60 3.14 8.45
CA ARG A 290 12.35 2.47 8.11
C ARG A 290 12.54 0.97 8.28
N VAL A 291 11.63 0.36 9.05
CA VAL A 291 11.60 -1.07 9.28
C VAL A 291 10.28 -1.64 8.78
N ARG A 292 10.34 -2.88 8.29
CA ARG A 292 9.17 -3.65 7.84
C ARG A 292 9.47 -5.12 7.98
N GLY A 293 8.47 -5.89 8.42
CA GLY A 293 8.53 -7.34 8.46
C GLY A 293 7.36 -7.94 9.20
N TRP A 294 7.46 -9.24 9.47
CA TRP A 294 6.39 -10.04 10.07
C TRP A 294 6.69 -10.33 11.53
N SER A 295 5.73 -10.11 12.42
CA SER A 295 5.82 -10.54 13.82
C SER A 295 4.65 -11.45 14.18
N ALA A 296 4.93 -12.43 15.03
CA ALA A 296 3.94 -13.25 15.75
C ALA A 296 3.77 -12.79 17.21
N ASP A 297 4.57 -11.82 17.63
CA ASP A 297 4.77 -11.35 18.99
C ASP A 297 4.27 -9.90 19.06
N THR A 298 2.95 -9.78 18.95
CA THR A 298 2.22 -8.51 18.83
C THR A 298 1.29 -8.31 20.00
N CYS A 299 1.12 -7.07 20.42
CA CYS A 299 0.33 -6.73 21.60
C CYS A 299 -0.46 -5.43 21.40
N GLU A 300 -1.70 -5.42 21.88
CA GLU A 300 -2.65 -4.31 21.79
C GLU A 300 -2.71 -3.44 23.06
N SER A 301 -1.97 -3.81 24.10
CA SER A 301 -1.92 -3.07 25.37
C SER A 301 -1.44 -1.65 25.13
N GLN A 302 -2.19 -0.67 25.64
CA GLN A 302 -1.85 0.75 25.51
C GLN A 302 -1.39 1.38 26.84
N ILE A 303 -1.32 0.61 27.93
CA ILE A 303 -1.05 1.13 29.29
C ILE A 303 0.14 0.47 29.98
N THR A 304 0.45 -0.79 29.64
CA THR A 304 1.57 -1.54 30.23
C THR A 304 2.41 -2.19 29.15
N THR A 305 3.67 -2.45 29.48
CA THR A 305 4.52 -3.38 28.72
C THR A 305 3.78 -4.68 28.53
N CYS A 306 3.87 -5.18 27.31
CA CYS A 306 3.32 -6.47 26.91
C CYS A 306 4.10 -7.60 27.64
N PRO A 307 3.41 -8.67 28.09
CA PRO A 307 3.97 -9.65 29.02
C PRO A 307 4.72 -10.83 28.39
#